data_AF-A0AAF1BDZ1-F1
#
_entry.id   AF-A0AAF1BDZ1-F1
#
_cell.length_a   1.000
_cell.length_b   1.000
_cell.length_c   1.000
_cell.angle_alpha   90.00
_cell.angle_beta   90.00
_cell.angle_gamma   90.00
#
_symmetry.space_group_name_H-M   'P 1'
#
loop_
_entity.id
_entity.type
_entity.pdbx_description
1 polymer ?
#
loop_
_entity_poly.entity_id
_entity_poly.type
_entity_poly.pdbx_seq_one_letter_code
_entity_poly.pdbx_strand_id
1 'polypeptide(L)'
;MESLVIHFSSFLVIFPIGITRLISCLSLYLKNPSHYRSKSWYFSESRWKSFDFYILLIGLPISSVFIFSLFLVISGHPSYKFAFLQQSLVILFFWVLLILIFLKESYKLALIPENFLYVYAGVAFLIECMMTGEAVVGYGEAMYGWLGGLGFVCAACCLFLSIRPSAFFAEFLLCFGMILKGTWVLQVGLSLYTDTFLFSGCERLPFDVANGRNFIKCELDEYKYRSEALVNLMFIGHVIVVLIISFLLSGLLSHFHNRKSFQSSGQLLAGFDAENSVVRPVTEFELD
;
A
#
# COMPACT_ATOMS: atom_id res chain seq x y z
N MET A 1 -10.30 -3.94 22.16
CA MET A 1 -9.37 -5.06 21.91
C MET A 1 -9.09 -5.07 20.42
N GLU A 2 -8.07 -4.34 19.97
CA GLU A 2 -7.48 -4.68 18.67
C GLU A 2 -6.83 -6.05 18.83
N SER A 3 -6.98 -6.92 17.85
CA SER A 3 -6.52 -8.31 17.92
C SER A 3 -5.43 -8.51 16.88
N LEU A 4 -4.53 -9.47 17.12
CA LEU A 4 -3.60 -9.97 16.12
C LEU A 4 -4.30 -10.27 14.78
N VAL A 5 -5.56 -10.74 14.83
CA VAL A 5 -6.39 -11.00 13.64
C VAL A 5 -6.60 -9.75 12.79
N ILE A 6 -6.81 -8.58 13.40
CA ILE A 6 -7.04 -7.32 12.69
C ILE A 6 -5.74 -6.85 12.01
N HIS A 7 -4.61 -6.92 12.73
CA HIS A 7 -3.31 -6.59 12.17
C HIS A 7 -2.92 -7.52 11.03
N PHE A 8 -3.14 -8.83 11.21
CA PHE A 8 -2.85 -9.83 10.18
C PHE A 8 -3.76 -9.66 8.95
N SER A 9 -5.06 -9.44 9.15
CA SER A 9 -6.00 -9.16 8.06
C SER A 9 -5.63 -7.89 7.30
N SER A 10 -5.23 -6.83 8.01
CA SER A 10 -4.79 -5.57 7.40
C SER A 10 -3.52 -5.78 6.56
N PHE A 11 -2.56 -6.56 7.05
CA PHE A 11 -1.37 -6.96 6.29
C PHE A 11 -1.73 -7.70 5.00
N LEU A 12 -2.59 -8.73 5.09
CA LEU A 12 -3.01 -9.53 3.93
C LEU A 12 -3.69 -8.71 2.83
N VAL A 13 -4.19 -7.52 3.15
CA VAL A 13 -4.83 -6.63 2.18
C VAL A 13 -3.83 -5.58 1.68
N ILE A 14 -3.21 -4.82 2.59
CA ILE A 14 -2.36 -3.67 2.24
C ILE A 14 -1.09 -4.11 1.49
N PHE A 15 -0.46 -5.21 1.91
CA PHE A 15 0.80 -5.66 1.34
C PHE A 15 0.67 -6.12 -0.13
N PRO A 16 -0.28 -7.02 -0.50
CA PRO A 16 -0.47 -7.39 -1.90
C PRO A 16 -0.87 -6.22 -2.79
N ILE A 17 -1.70 -5.29 -2.30
CA ILE A 17 -2.07 -4.09 -3.05
C ILE A 17 -0.84 -3.23 -3.37
N GLY A 18 0.04 -3.03 -2.37
CA GLY A 18 1.30 -2.32 -2.56
C GLY A 18 2.17 -2.96 -3.64
N ILE A 19 2.32 -4.30 -3.60
CA ILE A 19 3.11 -5.05 -4.60
C ILE A 19 2.47 -4.96 -6.00
N THR A 20 1.17 -5.22 -6.13
CA THR A 20 0.47 -5.18 -7.42
C THR A 20 0.55 -3.79 -8.04
N ARG A 21 0.42 -2.74 -7.22
CA ARG A 21 0.59 -1.36 -7.67
C ARG A 21 2.03 -1.08 -8.10
N LEU A 22 3.02 -1.53 -7.34
CA LEU A 22 4.44 -1.38 -7.67
C LEU A 22 4.76 -2.03 -9.03
N ILE A 23 4.36 -3.28 -9.22
CA ILE A 23 4.58 -4.03 -10.47
C ILE A 23 3.92 -3.32 -11.65
N SER A 24 2.70 -2.82 -11.47
CA SER A 24 1.94 -2.14 -12.52
C SER A 24 2.55 -0.79 -12.90
N CYS A 25 2.96 0.00 -11.90
CA CYS A 25 3.69 1.25 -12.07
C CYS A 25 5.01 1.04 -12.83
N LEU A 26 5.83 0.08 -12.40
CA LEU A 26 7.09 -0.27 -13.05
C LEU A 26 6.89 -0.75 -14.49
N SER A 27 5.92 -1.64 -14.71
CA SER A 27 5.60 -2.15 -16.05
C SER A 27 5.18 -1.03 -17.00
N LEU A 28 4.36 -0.08 -16.52
CA LEU A 28 3.93 1.07 -17.31
C LEU A 28 5.11 2.00 -17.64
N TYR A 29 5.97 2.26 -16.66
CA TYR A 29 7.15 3.11 -16.84
C TYR A 29 8.16 2.50 -17.81
N LEU A 30 8.44 1.19 -17.68
CA LEU A 30 9.34 0.47 -18.60
C LEU A 30 8.81 0.44 -20.03
N LYS A 31 7.49 0.38 -20.22
CA LYS A 31 6.87 0.35 -21.55
C LYS A 31 7.03 1.70 -22.29
N ASN A 32 6.79 2.82 -21.61
CA ASN A 32 6.87 4.16 -22.20
C ASN A 32 7.24 5.22 -21.15
N PRO A 33 8.53 5.51 -20.93
CA PRO A 33 8.96 6.42 -19.87
C PRO A 33 8.54 7.87 -20.12
N SER A 34 8.54 8.34 -21.37
CA SER A 34 8.19 9.73 -21.74
C SER A 34 6.70 10.05 -21.59
N HIS A 35 5.83 9.05 -21.72
CA HIS A 35 4.38 9.19 -21.63
C HIS A 35 3.81 8.59 -20.33
N TYR A 36 4.66 8.40 -19.33
CA TYR A 36 4.22 7.86 -18.05
C TYR A 36 3.17 8.76 -17.38
N ARG A 37 2.07 8.14 -16.96
CA ARG A 37 1.03 8.79 -16.17
C ARG A 37 0.51 7.84 -15.10
N SER A 38 0.56 8.32 -13.86
CA SER A 38 0.05 7.64 -12.68
C SER A 38 -1.48 7.44 -12.76
N LYS A 39 -1.96 6.30 -12.24
CA LYS A 39 -3.39 5.98 -12.15
C LYS A 39 -3.79 5.71 -10.71
N SER A 40 -4.95 6.21 -10.29
CA SER A 40 -5.43 6.01 -8.92
C SER A 40 -5.59 4.53 -8.58
N TRP A 41 -5.96 3.70 -9.55
CA TRP A 41 -6.02 2.25 -9.47
C TRP A 41 -5.60 1.60 -10.79
N TYR A 42 -4.89 0.48 -10.73
CA TYR A 42 -4.48 -0.29 -11.91
C TYR A 42 -5.41 -1.48 -12.10
N PHE A 43 -6.47 -1.30 -12.87
CA PHE A 43 -7.27 -2.43 -13.34
C PHE A 43 -6.49 -3.24 -14.37
N SER A 44 -6.31 -4.52 -14.09
CA SER A 44 -5.71 -5.46 -15.04
C SER A 44 -6.78 -5.93 -16.03
N GLU A 45 -6.43 -6.09 -17.31
CA GLU A 45 -7.34 -6.55 -18.38
C GLU A 45 -7.97 -7.93 -18.08
N SER A 46 -7.31 -8.77 -17.29
CA SER A 46 -7.91 -10.01 -16.79
C SER A 46 -8.84 -9.73 -15.62
N ARG A 47 -10.13 -10.11 -15.77
CA ARG A 47 -11.19 -10.01 -14.74
C ARG A 47 -10.81 -10.65 -13.39
N TRP A 48 -9.90 -11.62 -13.39
CA TRP A 48 -9.44 -12.35 -12.20
C TRP A 48 -8.29 -11.67 -11.45
N LYS A 49 -7.79 -10.53 -11.92
CA LYS A 49 -6.73 -9.77 -11.22
C LYS A 49 -7.25 -8.56 -10.44
N SER A 50 -8.56 -8.29 -10.51
CA SER A 50 -9.21 -7.22 -9.75
C SER A 50 -9.91 -7.72 -8.48
N PHE A 51 -9.67 -8.97 -8.04
CA PHE A 51 -10.27 -9.49 -6.79
C PHE A 51 -9.91 -8.63 -5.59
N ASP A 52 -8.67 -8.16 -5.50
CA ASP A 52 -8.20 -7.31 -4.38
C ASP A 52 -9.10 -6.07 -4.23
N PHE A 53 -9.54 -5.49 -5.34
CA PHE A 53 -10.45 -4.35 -5.34
C PHE A 53 -11.85 -4.72 -4.82
N TYR A 54 -12.43 -5.84 -5.29
CA TYR A 54 -13.76 -6.28 -4.85
C TYR A 54 -13.77 -6.74 -3.39
N ILE A 55 -12.70 -7.40 -2.94
CA ILE A 55 -12.49 -7.80 -1.55
C ILE A 55 -12.50 -6.56 -0.66
N LEU A 56 -11.78 -5.50 -1.06
CA LEU A 56 -11.78 -4.23 -0.34
C LEU A 56 -13.14 -3.51 -0.38
N LEU A 57 -13.78 -3.48 -1.55
CA LEU A 57 -15.07 -2.80 -1.74
C LEU A 57 -16.16 -3.38 -0.83
N ILE A 58 -16.14 -4.69 -0.58
CA ILE A 58 -17.07 -5.39 0.31
C ILE A 58 -16.55 -5.41 1.75
N GLY A 59 -15.24 -5.56 1.96
CA GLY A 59 -14.63 -5.72 3.28
C GLY A 59 -14.58 -4.45 4.12
N LEU A 60 -14.23 -3.30 3.52
CA LEU A 60 -14.17 -2.01 4.25
C LEU A 60 -15.49 -1.59 4.91
N PRO A 61 -16.67 -1.66 4.26
CA PRO A 61 -17.92 -1.26 4.91
C PRO A 61 -18.31 -2.25 6.02
N ILE A 62 -18.06 -3.55 5.85
CA ILE A 62 -18.26 -4.55 6.90
C ILE A 62 -17.38 -4.23 8.11
N SER A 63 -16.09 -3.93 7.88
CA SER A 63 -15.15 -3.54 8.94
C SER A 63 -15.58 -2.25 9.64
N SER A 64 -16.00 -1.24 8.87
CA SER A 64 -16.49 0.04 9.41
C SER A 64 -17.72 -0.16 10.30
N VAL A 65 -18.71 -0.93 9.86
CA VAL A 65 -19.93 -1.25 10.64
C VAL A 65 -19.60 -2.06 11.89
N PHE A 66 -18.66 -3.01 11.79
CA PHE A 66 -18.22 -3.79 12.93
C PHE A 66 -17.57 -2.90 14.00
N ILE A 67 -16.65 -2.01 13.62
CA ILE A 67 -15.98 -1.08 14.56
C ILE A 67 -16.99 -0.06 15.11
N PHE A 68 -17.93 0.42 14.31
CA PHE A 68 -19.02 1.28 14.78
C PHE A 68 -19.91 0.56 15.81
N SER A 69 -20.15 -0.73 15.62
CA SER A 69 -20.90 -1.54 16.59
C SER A 69 -20.14 -1.67 17.91
N LEU A 70 -18.79 -1.77 17.88
CA LEU A 70 -17.97 -1.74 19.10
C LEU A 70 -18.09 -0.40 19.84
N PHE A 71 -18.16 0.72 19.11
CA PHE A 71 -18.44 2.04 19.69
C PHE A 71 -19.79 2.07 20.45
N LEU A 72 -20.84 1.46 19.88
CA LEU A 72 -22.17 1.42 20.51
C LEU A 72 -22.20 0.51 21.75
N VAL A 73 -21.55 -0.66 21.67
CA VAL A 73 -21.64 -1.72 22.70
C VAL A 73 -20.72 -1.44 23.89
N ILE A 74 -19.51 -0.93 23.66
CA ILE A 74 -18.54 -0.81 24.76
C ILE A 74 -18.90 0.36 25.65
N SER A 75 -19.35 0.04 26.86
CA SER A 75 -19.61 1.02 27.93
C SER A 75 -18.29 1.34 28.64
N GLY A 76 -17.60 2.40 28.20
CA GLY A 76 -16.31 2.82 28.75
C GLY A 76 -16.08 4.34 28.64
N HIS A 77 -14.90 4.81 29.06
CA HIS A 77 -14.51 6.23 29.06
C HIS A 77 -14.76 6.90 27.69
N PRO A 78 -15.30 8.13 27.62
CA PRO A 78 -15.73 8.78 26.37
C PRO A 78 -14.63 8.89 25.31
N SER A 79 -13.38 9.07 25.72
CA SER A 79 -12.20 9.16 24.85
C SER A 79 -12.02 7.90 23.99
N TYR A 80 -12.29 6.73 24.55
CA TYR A 80 -12.14 5.44 23.86
C TYR A 80 -13.28 5.17 22.87
N LYS A 81 -14.51 5.51 23.26
CA LYS A 81 -15.66 5.49 22.36
C LYS A 81 -15.39 6.36 21.13
N PHE A 82 -14.84 7.56 21.35
CA PHE A 82 -14.51 8.47 20.27
C PHE A 82 -13.45 7.91 19.31
N ALA A 83 -12.40 7.26 19.82
CA ALA A 83 -11.37 6.62 19.00
C ALA A 83 -11.94 5.56 18.02
N PHE A 84 -12.90 4.74 18.46
CA PHE A 84 -13.55 3.78 17.56
C PHE A 84 -14.46 4.43 16.52
N LEU A 85 -15.17 5.49 16.90
CA LEU A 85 -15.96 6.26 15.95
C LEU A 85 -15.06 6.88 14.88
N GLN A 86 -13.95 7.51 15.29
CA GLN A 86 -12.94 8.06 14.38
C GLN A 86 -12.40 6.97 13.45
N GLN A 87 -11.97 5.82 13.99
CA GLN A 87 -11.45 4.71 13.18
C GLN A 87 -12.47 4.18 12.18
N SER A 88 -13.73 4.02 12.59
CA SER A 88 -14.83 3.60 11.71
C SER A 88 -15.05 4.61 10.57
N LEU A 89 -14.99 5.91 10.86
CA LEU A 89 -15.12 6.98 9.88
C LEU A 89 -13.95 7.03 8.91
N VAL A 90 -12.70 6.81 9.36
CA VAL A 90 -11.54 6.74 8.47
C VAL A 90 -11.68 5.60 7.46
N ILE A 91 -12.09 4.41 7.92
CA ILE A 91 -12.32 3.25 7.04
C ILE A 91 -13.45 3.54 6.04
N LEU A 92 -14.54 4.16 6.49
CA LEU A 92 -15.64 4.58 5.63
C LEU A 92 -15.17 5.59 4.58
N PHE A 93 -14.27 6.51 4.95
CA PHE A 93 -13.70 7.49 4.04
C PHE A 93 -12.89 6.82 2.93
N PHE A 94 -12.08 5.80 3.24
CA PHE A 94 -11.41 4.98 2.23
C PHE A 94 -12.39 4.15 1.38
N TRP A 95 -13.51 3.69 1.94
CA TRP A 95 -14.54 3.01 1.17
C TRP A 95 -15.20 3.91 0.13
N VAL A 96 -15.48 5.17 0.48
CA VAL A 96 -15.99 6.17 -0.47
C VAL A 96 -14.99 6.41 -1.61
N LEU A 97 -13.68 6.43 -1.34
CA LEU A 97 -12.66 6.48 -2.40
C LEU A 97 -12.79 5.31 -3.38
N LEU A 98 -13.01 4.08 -2.88
CA LEU A 98 -13.20 2.91 -3.74
C LEU A 98 -14.48 3.02 -4.57
N ILE A 99 -15.57 3.54 -4.02
CA ILE A 99 -16.79 3.80 -4.79
C ILE A 99 -16.51 4.80 -5.91
N LEU A 100 -15.80 5.90 -5.63
CA LEU A 100 -15.46 6.90 -6.65
C LEU A 100 -14.61 6.28 -7.77
N ILE A 101 -13.64 5.43 -7.42
CA ILE A 101 -12.83 4.66 -8.39
C ILE A 101 -13.72 3.71 -9.21
N PHE A 102 -14.63 2.98 -8.56
CA PHE A 102 -15.54 2.03 -9.21
C PHE A 102 -16.51 2.72 -10.19
N LEU A 103 -17.12 3.83 -9.77
CA LEU A 103 -18.06 4.61 -10.59
C LEU A 103 -17.36 5.18 -11.82
N LYS A 104 -16.14 5.69 -11.64
CA LYS A 104 -15.31 6.19 -12.75
C LYS A 104 -15.01 5.09 -13.76
N GLU A 105 -14.61 3.90 -13.31
CA GLU A 105 -14.28 2.78 -14.21
C GLU A 105 -15.53 2.22 -14.91
N SER A 106 -16.61 2.00 -14.15
CA SER A 106 -17.83 1.33 -14.66
C SER A 106 -18.63 2.20 -15.64
N TYR A 107 -18.77 3.49 -15.34
CA TYR A 107 -19.56 4.41 -16.15
C TYR A 107 -18.71 5.25 -17.10
N LYS A 108 -17.40 4.98 -17.18
CA LYS A 108 -16.40 5.81 -17.89
C LYS A 108 -16.65 7.29 -17.63
N LEU A 109 -16.97 7.61 -16.37
CA LEU A 109 -17.49 8.92 -16.01
C LEU A 109 -16.33 9.92 -16.11
N ALA A 110 -16.20 10.54 -17.28
CA ALA A 110 -15.12 11.50 -17.59
C ALA A 110 -15.14 12.72 -16.65
N LEU A 111 -16.22 12.90 -15.89
CA LEU A 111 -16.39 13.98 -14.93
C LEU A 111 -15.49 13.85 -13.69
N ILE A 112 -15.00 12.64 -13.33
CA ILE A 112 -14.13 12.46 -12.16
C ILE A 112 -12.67 12.43 -12.62
N PRO A 113 -11.92 13.55 -12.49
CA PRO A 113 -10.51 13.58 -12.87
C PRO A 113 -9.65 12.75 -11.92
N GLU A 114 -8.58 12.14 -12.44
CA GLU A 114 -7.57 11.41 -11.64
C GLU A 114 -7.04 12.26 -10.47
N ASN A 115 -6.82 13.55 -10.73
CA ASN A 115 -6.27 14.47 -9.74
C ASN A 115 -7.17 14.59 -8.51
N PHE A 116 -8.49 14.57 -8.69
CA PHE A 116 -9.44 14.61 -7.57
C PHE A 116 -9.35 13.35 -6.71
N LEU A 117 -9.21 12.18 -7.32
CA LEU A 117 -9.05 10.92 -6.60
C LEU A 117 -7.75 10.91 -5.78
N TYR A 118 -6.67 11.49 -6.32
CA TYR A 118 -5.40 11.65 -5.58
C TYR A 118 -5.51 12.63 -4.41
N VAL A 119 -6.20 13.77 -4.60
CA VAL A 119 -6.46 14.70 -3.49
C VAL A 119 -7.27 14.01 -2.40
N TYR A 120 -8.34 13.31 -2.77
CA TYR A 120 -9.19 12.57 -1.84
C TYR A 120 -8.38 11.51 -1.08
N ALA A 121 -7.58 10.71 -1.79
CA ALA A 121 -6.70 9.71 -1.17
C ALA A 121 -5.67 10.36 -0.23
N GLY A 122 -5.10 11.50 -0.62
CA GLY A 122 -4.18 12.27 0.22
C GLY A 122 -4.84 12.73 1.51
N VAL A 123 -6.04 13.29 1.44
CA VAL A 123 -6.82 13.68 2.63
C VAL A 123 -7.16 12.46 3.50
N ALA A 124 -7.53 11.33 2.90
CA ALA A 124 -7.81 10.10 3.65
C ALA A 124 -6.59 9.62 4.45
N PHE A 125 -5.41 9.59 3.83
CA PHE A 125 -4.17 9.24 4.50
C PHE A 125 -3.74 10.27 5.56
N LEU A 126 -4.03 11.56 5.38
CA LEU A 126 -3.79 12.57 6.42
C LEU A 126 -4.69 12.35 7.63
N ILE A 127 -5.98 12.13 7.40
CA ILE A 127 -6.91 11.83 8.50
C ILE A 127 -6.42 10.58 9.23
N GLU A 128 -6.08 9.51 8.50
CA GLU A 128 -5.53 8.29 9.11
C GLU A 128 -4.26 8.58 9.93
N CYS A 129 -3.31 9.37 9.39
CA CYS A 129 -2.10 9.77 10.10
C CYS A 129 -2.40 10.47 11.42
N MET A 130 -3.35 11.41 11.42
CA MET A 130 -3.71 12.19 12.62
C MET A 130 -4.41 11.34 13.67
N MET A 131 -5.14 10.31 13.25
CA MET A 131 -5.91 9.44 14.16
C MET A 131 -5.12 8.21 14.64
N THR A 132 -3.96 7.93 14.02
CA THR A 132 -3.13 6.78 14.40
C THR A 132 -2.37 7.06 15.70
N GLY A 133 -2.55 6.20 16.71
CA GLY A 133 -1.73 6.19 17.93
C GLY A 133 -2.37 6.76 19.21
N GLU A 134 -3.59 7.31 19.15
CA GLU A 134 -4.22 7.94 20.33
C GLU A 134 -4.58 6.95 21.47
N ALA A 135 -4.59 5.64 21.20
CA ALA A 135 -5.11 4.61 22.13
C ALA A 135 -4.04 3.78 22.86
N VAL A 136 -2.74 3.94 22.57
CA VAL A 136 -1.66 3.07 23.06
C VAL A 136 -0.55 3.88 23.74
N VAL A 137 -0.11 3.44 24.92
CA VAL A 137 0.96 4.10 25.70
C VAL A 137 2.16 3.17 25.86
N GLY A 138 3.36 3.75 25.92
CA GLY A 138 4.62 3.03 26.09
C GLY A 138 5.34 2.87 24.74
N TYR A 139 6.10 1.79 24.54
CA TYR A 139 6.79 1.58 23.25
C TYR A 139 5.83 1.37 22.07
N GLY A 140 4.56 1.01 22.34
CA GLY A 140 3.52 0.94 21.32
C GLY A 140 3.25 2.29 20.65
N GLU A 141 3.49 3.41 21.35
CA GLU A 141 3.40 4.76 20.78
C GLU A 141 4.39 4.94 19.62
N ALA A 142 5.65 4.50 19.79
CA ALA A 142 6.65 4.54 18.71
C ALA A 142 6.25 3.64 17.53
N MET A 143 5.71 2.44 17.80
CA MET A 143 5.24 1.51 16.77
C MET A 143 4.12 2.10 15.90
N TYR A 144 3.07 2.64 16.53
CA TYR A 144 1.97 3.30 15.81
C TYR A 144 2.40 4.66 15.25
N GLY A 145 3.35 5.36 15.87
CA GLY A 145 3.93 6.61 15.38
C GLY A 145 4.59 6.44 14.01
N TRP A 146 5.38 5.38 13.82
CA TRP A 146 5.91 5.03 12.50
C TRP A 146 4.82 4.70 11.48
N LEU A 147 3.73 4.06 11.92
CA LEU A 147 2.57 3.77 11.06
C LEU A 147 1.85 5.05 10.59
N GLY A 148 1.69 6.01 11.49
CA GLY A 148 1.19 7.36 11.20
C GLY A 148 2.12 8.10 10.25
N GLY A 149 3.43 8.07 10.51
CA GLY A 149 4.46 8.66 9.64
C GLY A 149 4.44 8.10 8.21
N LEU A 150 4.22 6.78 8.05
CA LEU A 150 4.00 6.19 6.73
C LEU A 150 2.71 6.67 6.08
N GLY A 151 1.64 6.85 6.85
CA GLY A 151 0.41 7.51 6.40
C GLY A 151 0.68 8.92 5.86
N PHE A 152 1.48 9.72 6.57
CA PHE A 152 1.89 11.04 6.13
C PHE A 152 2.68 11.00 4.81
N VAL A 153 3.63 10.08 4.66
CA VAL A 153 4.38 9.91 3.41
C VAL A 153 3.44 9.53 2.26
N CYS A 154 2.53 8.59 2.47
CA CYS A 154 1.51 8.23 1.47
C CYS A 154 0.62 9.42 1.10
N ALA A 155 0.20 10.22 2.08
CA ALA A 155 -0.57 11.42 1.85
C ALA A 155 0.19 12.45 1.00
N ALA A 156 1.44 12.75 1.35
CA ALA A 156 2.29 13.68 0.62
C ALA A 156 2.49 13.22 -0.83
N CYS A 157 2.75 11.93 -1.07
CA CYS A 157 2.86 11.37 -2.41
C CYS A 157 1.55 11.50 -3.20
N CYS A 158 0.40 11.18 -2.61
CA CYS A 158 -0.90 11.34 -3.25
C CYS A 158 -1.18 12.80 -3.63
N LEU A 159 -0.96 13.75 -2.72
CA LEU A 159 -1.12 15.18 -3.00
C LEU A 159 -0.16 15.65 -4.10
N PHE A 160 1.09 15.20 -4.09
CA PHE A 160 2.05 15.52 -5.13
C PHE A 160 1.65 14.94 -6.50
N LEU A 161 1.18 13.70 -6.54
CA LEU A 161 0.68 13.06 -7.77
C LEU A 161 -0.57 13.73 -8.33
N SER A 162 -1.38 14.38 -7.48
CA SER A 162 -2.53 15.17 -7.94
C SER A 162 -2.11 16.38 -8.79
N ILE A 163 -0.94 16.95 -8.51
CA ILE A 163 -0.39 18.10 -9.22
C ILE A 163 0.42 17.61 -10.43
N ARG A 164 1.28 16.60 -10.22
CA ARG A 164 2.20 16.08 -11.23
C ARG A 164 2.05 14.56 -11.39
N PRO A 165 1.03 14.08 -12.11
CA PRO A 165 0.77 12.65 -12.27
C PRO A 165 1.84 11.94 -13.12
N SER A 166 2.72 12.66 -13.79
CA SER A 166 3.86 12.07 -14.53
C SER A 166 5.07 11.78 -13.63
N ALA A 167 5.02 12.13 -12.33
CA ALA A 167 6.13 11.93 -11.41
C ALA A 167 6.22 10.46 -10.95
N PHE A 168 6.95 9.65 -11.72
CA PHE A 168 7.18 8.24 -11.41
C PHE A 168 7.72 8.01 -9.99
N PHE A 169 8.70 8.80 -9.55
CA PHE A 169 9.29 8.64 -8.21
C PHE A 169 8.29 8.82 -7.07
N ALA A 170 7.32 9.73 -7.21
CA ALA A 170 6.29 9.93 -6.19
C ALA A 170 5.34 8.73 -6.12
N GLU A 171 5.02 8.12 -7.24
CA GLU A 171 4.25 6.88 -7.26
C GLU A 171 5.03 5.68 -6.76
N PHE A 172 6.32 5.57 -7.11
CA PHE A 172 7.20 4.55 -6.56
C PHE A 172 7.26 4.67 -5.03
N LEU A 173 7.43 5.89 -4.50
CA LEU A 173 7.46 6.14 -3.06
C LEU A 173 6.11 5.85 -2.38
N LEU A 174 4.98 6.14 -3.04
CA LEU A 174 3.65 5.75 -2.56
C LEU A 174 3.51 4.22 -2.46
N CYS A 175 3.90 3.49 -3.50
CA CYS A 175 3.87 2.02 -3.50
C CYS A 175 4.78 1.44 -2.42
N PHE A 176 6.00 1.98 -2.31
CA PHE A 176 6.96 1.63 -1.27
C PHE A 176 6.38 1.86 0.14
N GLY A 177 5.78 3.03 0.36
CA GLY A 177 5.12 3.39 1.61
C GLY A 177 3.97 2.45 1.97
N MET A 178 3.14 2.05 0.98
CA MET A 178 2.08 1.07 1.22
C MET A 178 2.60 -0.32 1.56
N ILE A 179 3.64 -0.82 0.86
CA ILE A 179 4.24 -2.13 1.18
C ILE A 179 4.81 -2.10 2.60
N LEU A 180 5.59 -1.07 2.93
CA LEU A 180 6.19 -0.89 4.24
C LEU A 180 5.12 -0.73 5.34
N LYS A 181 4.03 -0.01 5.05
CA LYS A 181 2.89 0.10 5.95
C LYS A 181 2.26 -1.25 6.21
N GLY A 182 2.01 -2.04 5.17
CA GLY A 182 1.44 -3.38 5.30
C GLY A 182 2.30 -4.30 6.18
N THR A 183 3.60 -4.40 5.90
CA THR A 183 4.52 -5.24 6.69
C THR A 183 4.67 -4.72 8.12
N TRP A 184 4.72 -3.41 8.31
CA TRP A 184 4.81 -2.81 9.64
C TRP A 184 3.56 -3.07 10.47
N VAL A 185 2.35 -3.02 9.91
CA VAL A 185 1.11 -3.38 10.64
C VAL A 185 1.18 -4.80 11.19
N LEU A 186 1.72 -5.76 10.42
CA LEU A 186 1.94 -7.13 10.90
C LEU A 186 2.94 -7.15 12.07
N GLN A 187 4.06 -6.44 11.92
CA GLN A 187 5.10 -6.36 12.95
C GLN A 187 4.56 -5.76 14.25
N VAL A 188 3.75 -4.70 14.17
CA VAL A 188 3.05 -4.10 15.33
C VAL A 188 2.12 -5.14 15.97
N GLY A 189 1.33 -5.85 15.16
CA GLY A 189 0.45 -6.92 15.65
C GLY A 189 1.18 -8.02 16.39
N LEU A 190 2.28 -8.54 15.83
CA LEU A 190 3.09 -9.58 16.47
C LEU A 190 3.75 -9.09 17.75
N SER A 191 4.32 -7.88 17.73
CA SER A 191 5.05 -7.30 18.87
C SER A 191 4.13 -6.94 20.05
N LEU A 192 2.87 -6.61 19.76
CA LEU A 192 1.89 -6.22 20.80
C LEU A 192 1.05 -7.37 21.31
N TYR A 193 0.77 -8.39 20.49
CA TYR A 193 -0.21 -9.45 20.82
C TYR A 193 0.37 -10.86 20.91
N THR A 194 1.68 -11.05 20.73
CA THR A 194 2.33 -12.36 20.90
C THR A 194 3.42 -12.29 21.98
N ASP A 195 3.40 -13.21 22.94
CA ASP A 195 4.31 -13.17 24.10
C ASP A 195 5.78 -13.40 23.71
N THR A 196 6.03 -14.14 22.63
CA THR A 196 7.39 -14.42 22.13
C THR A 196 8.12 -13.20 21.59
N PHE A 197 7.39 -12.16 21.20
CA PHE A 197 7.94 -10.91 20.65
C PHE A 197 7.85 -9.74 21.64
N LEU A 198 7.49 -10.01 22.89
CA LEU A 198 7.48 -9.02 23.95
C LEU A 198 8.92 -8.72 24.39
N PHE A 199 9.28 -7.44 24.48
CA PHE A 199 10.61 -7.05 24.95
C PHE A 199 10.82 -7.47 26.42
N SER A 200 11.95 -8.12 26.71
CA SER A 200 12.30 -8.55 28.06
C SER A 200 12.32 -7.37 29.04
N GLY A 201 11.56 -7.46 30.14
CA GLY A 201 11.44 -6.41 31.16
C GLY A 201 10.23 -5.47 30.99
N CYS A 202 9.38 -5.69 29.98
CA CYS A 202 8.09 -5.01 29.86
C CYS A 202 6.95 -6.04 29.96
N GLU A 203 6.01 -5.82 30.88
CA GLU A 203 4.83 -6.66 31.03
C GLU A 203 3.59 -5.96 30.46
N ARG A 204 2.68 -6.76 29.89
CA ARG A 204 1.34 -6.28 29.53
C ARG A 204 0.53 -6.20 30.81
N LEU A 205 0.29 -5.00 31.33
CA LEU A 205 -0.69 -4.87 32.41
C LEU A 205 -2.11 -4.99 31.85
N PRO A 206 -3.04 -5.60 32.62
CA PRO A 206 -4.45 -5.59 32.28
C PRO A 206 -4.94 -4.14 32.12
N PHE A 207 -5.85 -3.97 31.16
CA PHE A 207 -6.50 -2.71 30.78
C PHE A 207 -6.85 -1.85 32.01
N ASP A 208 -6.22 -0.68 32.14
CA ASP A 208 -6.56 0.28 33.18
C ASP A 208 -7.83 1.06 32.75
N VAL A 209 -8.96 0.66 33.34
CA VAL A 209 -10.27 1.26 33.12
C VAL A 209 -10.29 2.76 33.51
N ALA A 210 -9.40 3.19 34.41
CA ALA A 210 -9.36 4.57 34.89
C ALA A 210 -8.72 5.54 33.88
N ASN A 211 -7.68 5.09 33.15
CA ASN A 211 -6.99 5.91 32.15
C ASN A 211 -7.39 5.60 30.71
N GLY A 212 -8.12 4.50 30.46
CA GLY A 212 -8.69 4.18 29.14
C GLY A 212 -7.65 3.87 28.06
N ARG A 213 -6.45 3.42 28.44
CA ARG A 213 -5.34 3.12 27.52
C ARG A 213 -4.77 1.73 27.80
N ASN A 214 -4.31 1.03 26.76
CA ASN A 214 -3.52 -0.19 26.94
C ASN A 214 -2.14 0.21 27.47
N PHE A 215 -1.84 -0.13 28.73
CA PHE A 215 -0.60 0.21 29.38
C PHE A 215 0.40 -0.95 29.24
N ILE A 216 1.44 -0.74 28.44
CA ILE A 216 2.64 -1.58 28.52
C ILE A 216 3.58 -0.86 29.48
N LYS A 217 3.66 -1.36 30.71
CA LYS A 217 4.58 -0.79 31.72
C LYS A 217 5.88 -1.56 31.64
N CYS A 218 6.94 -0.85 31.29
CA CYS A 218 8.29 -1.35 31.49
C CYS A 218 8.70 -1.05 32.93
N GLU A 219 9.37 -1.99 33.58
CA GLU A 219 9.69 -1.93 35.01
C GLU A 219 10.63 -0.77 35.36
N LEU A 220 11.47 -0.37 34.41
CA LEU A 220 12.39 0.78 34.50
C LEU A 220 12.33 1.64 33.22
N ASP A 221 12.59 2.94 33.36
CA ASP A 221 12.71 3.88 32.23
C ASP A 221 13.84 3.48 31.26
N GLU A 222 14.90 2.82 31.74
CA GLU A 222 15.97 2.29 30.90
C GLU A 222 15.45 1.24 29.90
N TYR A 223 14.55 0.35 30.33
CA TYR A 223 13.93 -0.62 29.45
C TYR A 223 13.02 0.05 28.41
N LYS A 224 12.36 1.17 28.76
CA LYS A 224 11.56 1.96 27.82
C LYS A 224 12.43 2.53 26.68
N TYR A 225 13.52 3.22 27.00
CA TYR A 225 14.41 3.79 25.98
C TYR A 225 15.07 2.71 25.12
N ARG A 226 15.44 1.58 25.72
CA ARG A 226 15.98 0.42 25.00
C ARG A 226 14.95 -0.17 24.02
N SER A 227 13.72 -0.37 24.47
CA SER A 227 12.64 -0.88 23.62
C SER A 227 12.36 0.08 22.46
N GLU A 228 12.33 1.39 22.70
CA GLU A 228 12.16 2.40 21.65
C GLU A 228 13.31 2.39 20.62
N ALA A 229 14.56 2.29 21.08
CA ALA A 229 15.71 2.16 20.19
C ALA A 229 15.64 0.88 19.33
N LEU A 230 15.18 -0.23 19.92
CA LEU A 230 14.97 -1.49 19.19
C LEU A 230 13.83 -1.37 18.16
N VAL A 231 12.73 -0.69 18.49
CA VAL A 231 11.65 -0.38 17.53
C VAL A 231 12.20 0.38 16.33
N ASN A 232 13.00 1.43 16.57
CA ASN A 232 13.59 2.25 15.53
C ASN A 232 14.55 1.44 14.65
N LEU A 233 15.41 0.63 15.25
CA LEU A 233 16.32 -0.26 14.52
C LEU A 233 15.55 -1.26 13.64
N MET A 234 14.49 -1.86 14.18
CA MET A 234 13.63 -2.80 13.47
C MET A 234 12.92 -2.14 12.29
N PHE A 235 12.44 -0.91 12.48
CA PHE A 235 11.83 -0.12 11.41
C PHE A 235 12.83 0.19 10.29
N ILE A 236 14.04 0.62 10.62
CA ILE A 236 15.12 0.86 9.64
C ILE A 236 15.45 -0.43 8.88
N GLY A 237 15.55 -1.56 9.58
CA GLY A 237 15.72 -2.87 8.96
C GLY A 237 14.60 -3.20 7.96
N HIS A 238 13.34 -2.96 8.34
CA HIS A 238 12.19 -3.13 7.45
C HIS A 238 12.29 -2.25 6.20
N VAL A 239 12.66 -0.97 6.36
CA VAL A 239 12.85 -0.03 5.24
C VAL A 239 13.90 -0.59 4.27
N ILE A 240 15.05 -1.04 4.76
CA ILE A 240 16.13 -1.60 3.93
C ILE A 240 15.66 -2.85 3.18
N VAL A 241 15.00 -3.79 3.87
CA VAL A 241 14.51 -5.03 3.26
C VAL A 241 13.48 -4.74 2.18
N VAL A 242 12.50 -3.88 2.44
CA VAL A 242 11.48 -3.50 1.46
C VAL A 242 12.11 -2.77 0.27
N LEU A 243 13.16 -1.96 0.49
CA LEU A 243 13.87 -1.27 -0.60
C LEU A 243 14.55 -2.29 -1.51
N ILE A 244 15.30 -3.23 -0.92
CA ILE A 244 15.98 -4.29 -1.67
C ILE A 244 14.96 -5.09 -2.49
N ILE A 245 13.85 -5.52 -1.89
CA ILE A 245 12.79 -6.25 -2.59
C ILE A 245 12.22 -5.42 -3.76
N SER A 246 11.97 -4.13 -3.54
CA SER A 246 11.44 -3.23 -4.58
C SER A 246 12.41 -3.07 -5.76
N PHE A 247 13.71 -2.96 -5.49
CA PHE A 247 14.75 -2.92 -6.52
C PHE A 247 14.90 -4.26 -7.26
N LEU A 248 14.87 -5.38 -6.54
CA LEU A 248 14.92 -6.72 -7.14
C LEU A 248 13.72 -6.96 -8.06
N LEU A 249 12.51 -6.59 -7.63
CA LEU A 249 11.31 -6.64 -8.46
C LEU A 249 11.47 -5.78 -9.73
N SER A 250 12.00 -4.57 -9.59
CA SER A 250 12.26 -3.66 -10.71
C SER A 250 13.26 -4.24 -11.71
N GLY A 251 14.37 -4.80 -11.23
CA GLY A 251 15.39 -5.45 -12.07
C GLY A 251 14.87 -6.72 -12.75
N LEU A 252 14.04 -7.50 -12.06
CA LEU A 252 13.41 -8.69 -12.63
C LEU A 252 12.42 -8.32 -13.73
N LEU A 253 11.60 -7.29 -13.50
CA LEU A 253 10.66 -6.75 -14.49
C LEU A 253 11.38 -6.21 -15.74
N SER A 254 12.46 -5.46 -15.57
CA SER A 254 13.24 -4.94 -16.70
C SER A 254 13.89 -6.06 -17.50
N HIS A 255 14.43 -7.09 -16.83
CA HIS A 255 14.98 -8.27 -17.49
C HIS A 255 13.92 -9.01 -18.34
N PHE A 256 12.72 -9.24 -17.79
CA PHE A 256 11.64 -9.87 -18.55
C PHE A 256 11.16 -9.01 -19.72
N HIS A 257 11.08 -7.69 -19.54
CA HIS A 257 10.69 -6.76 -20.60
C HIS A 257 11.71 -6.76 -21.75
N ASN A 258 13.01 -6.70 -21.44
CA ASN A 258 14.08 -6.73 -22.43
C ASN A 258 14.08 -8.05 -23.21
N ARG A 259 13.86 -9.20 -22.56
CA ARG A 259 13.72 -10.48 -23.26
C ARG A 259 12.53 -10.49 -24.22
N LYS A 260 11.38 -9.96 -23.81
CA LYS A 260 10.19 -9.89 -24.67
C LYS A 260 10.41 -8.95 -25.85
N SER A 261 11.05 -7.80 -25.63
CA SER A 261 11.42 -6.88 -26.69
C SER A 261 12.39 -7.51 -27.68
N PHE A 262 13.45 -8.17 -27.19
CA PHE A 262 14.41 -8.89 -28.02
C PHE A 262 13.74 -9.97 -28.87
N GLN A 263 12.82 -10.75 -28.28
CA GLN A 263 12.08 -11.78 -29.00
C GLN A 263 11.15 -11.19 -30.07
N SER A 264 10.47 -10.08 -29.78
CA SER A 264 9.62 -9.37 -30.76
C SER A 264 10.44 -8.78 -31.91
N SER A 265 11.61 -8.21 -31.63
CA SER A 265 12.53 -7.70 -32.65
C SER A 265 13.11 -8.84 -33.51
N GLY A 266 13.44 -9.98 -32.91
CA GLY A 266 13.90 -11.16 -33.65
C GLY A 266 12.84 -11.74 -34.59
N GLN A 267 11.56 -11.76 -34.19
CA GLN A 267 10.46 -12.17 -35.08
C GLN A 267 10.22 -11.18 -36.22
N LEU A 268 10.34 -9.87 -35.96
CA LEU A 268 10.23 -8.84 -37.01
C LEU A 268 11.37 -8.93 -38.03
N LEU A 269 12.61 -9.16 -37.57
CA LEU A 269 13.76 -9.36 -38.47
C LEU A 269 13.61 -10.63 -39.32
N ALA A 270 13.14 -11.74 -38.74
CA ALA A 270 12.86 -12.96 -39.49
C ALA A 270 11.74 -12.78 -40.54
N GLY A 271 10.75 -11.94 -40.26
CA GLY A 271 9.71 -11.56 -41.23
C GLY A 271 10.26 -10.73 -42.39
N PHE A 272 11.13 -9.77 -42.11
CA PHE A 272 11.81 -8.95 -43.12
C PHE A 272 12.74 -9.76 -44.03
N ASP A 273 13.49 -10.72 -43.49
CA ASP A 273 14.35 -11.60 -44.29
C ASP A 273 13.53 -12.55 -45.19
N ALA A 274 12.38 -13.02 -44.70
CA ALA A 274 11.46 -13.83 -45.52
C ALA A 274 10.85 -13.01 -46.66
N GLU A 275 10.44 -11.76 -46.41
CA GLU A 275 9.86 -10.88 -47.43
C GLU A 275 10.89 -10.45 -48.49
N ASN A 276 12.13 -10.15 -48.07
CA ASN A 276 13.22 -9.83 -49.00
C ASN A 276 13.68 -11.02 -49.86
N SER A 277 13.49 -12.26 -49.39
CA SER A 277 13.82 -13.47 -50.16
C SER A 277 12.82 -13.78 -51.29
N VAL A 278 11.61 -13.21 -51.25
CA VAL A 278 10.54 -13.46 -52.23
C VAL A 278 10.55 -12.44 -53.40
N VAL A 279 11.22 -11.29 -53.25
CA VAL A 279 11.15 -10.17 -54.23
C VAL A 279 12.26 -10.21 -55.32
N ARG A 280 12.95 -11.34 -55.53
CA ARG A 280 13.95 -11.45 -56.61
C ARG A 280 13.53 -12.40 -57.75
N PRO A 281 12.64 -11.98 -58.68
CA PRO A 281 12.64 -12.57 -60.01
C PRO A 281 13.79 -11.92 -60.79
N VAL A 282 14.88 -12.67 -60.98
CA VAL A 282 15.85 -12.37 -62.02
C VAL A 282 15.18 -12.70 -63.35
N THR A 283 14.57 -11.70 -63.98
CA THR A 283 14.20 -11.78 -65.39
C THR A 283 15.48 -11.62 -66.22
N GLU A 284 16.10 -12.74 -66.59
CA GLU A 284 16.99 -12.79 -67.75
C GLU A 284 16.11 -12.61 -69.00
N PHE A 285 16.20 -11.42 -69.58
CA PHE A 285 15.81 -11.16 -70.96
C PHE A 285 17.08 -11.35 -71.81
N GLU A 286 17.15 -12.43 -72.58
CA GLU A 286 17.90 -12.44 -73.83
C GLU A 286 16.92 -12.74 -74.96
N LEU A 287 16.81 -11.77 -75.88
CA LEU A 287 16.10 -11.81 -77.14
C LEU A 287 17.19 -11.76 -78.23
N ASP A 288 17.11 -12.71 -79.16
CA ASP A 288 17.72 -12.82 -80.49
C ASP A 288 19.24 -12.66 -80.68
#